data_AF-A0AA34R453-F1
#
_entry.id   AF-A0AA34R453-F1
#
_cell.length_a   1.000
_cell.length_b   1.000
_cell.length_c   1.000
_cell.angle_alpha   90.00
_cell.angle_beta   90.00
_cell.angle_gamma   90.00
#
_symmetry.space_group_name_H-M   'P 1'
#
loop_
_entity.id
_entity.type
_entity.pdbx_description
1 polymer ?
#
loop_
_entity_poly.entity_id
_entity_poly.type
_entity_poly.pdbx_seq_one_letter_code
_entity_poly.pdbx_strand_id
1 'polypeptide(L)'
;MKIVFTILSFLILFSIFGKLFSIDLFDIERVTEDAKSVVLIDYDTKRIFYAKNPNLVFPPASLTKLVTIYTALVEARKKNIDLKTIVPISSAASYYNLPLGSSLMFLEEGHKVNFEELLKGLVISSGNDAAIAIAEFIVGKNLSNFVNLMNINVLNLGLVNMNFVDTSGYCNGNQITALEMALFARTYIEEFEFMLAIHSLKDFIYPRSENLGNTSSSKMLNLKQENRNVLIFNYPYADGLKTGYIKTSGLNLVATAKKDDIRLIAVVLGVNKGINSVGEKKRALIAQKLFEYGFSNYSRFPFIGKIRKKIYNGTW
;
A
#
# COMPACT_ATOMS: atom_id res chain seq x y z
N MET A 1 32.88 -48.75 11.94
CA MET A 1 31.40 -48.77 11.97
C MET A 1 30.77 -47.47 12.46
N LYS A 2 31.17 -46.90 13.62
CA LYS A 2 30.57 -45.65 14.14
C LYS A 2 30.68 -44.43 13.20
N ILE A 3 31.85 -44.20 12.59
CA ILE A 3 32.09 -43.04 11.70
C ILE A 3 31.21 -43.07 10.43
N VAL A 4 31.00 -44.26 9.85
CA VAL A 4 30.15 -44.43 8.66
C VAL A 4 28.68 -44.15 8.99
N PHE A 5 28.21 -44.59 10.17
CA PHE A 5 26.85 -44.29 10.65
C PHE A 5 26.64 -42.79 10.90
N THR A 6 27.64 -42.09 11.45
CA THR A 6 27.58 -40.63 11.67
C THR A 6 27.51 -39.87 10.35
N ILE A 7 28.33 -40.23 9.35
CA ILE A 7 28.31 -39.59 8.02
C ILE A 7 26.98 -39.86 7.29
N LEU A 8 26.47 -41.10 7.35
CA LEU A 8 25.17 -41.44 6.75
C LEU A 8 24.02 -40.67 7.41
N SER A 9 24.04 -40.53 8.74
CA SER A 9 23.03 -39.75 9.47
C SER A 9 23.07 -38.27 9.11
N PHE A 10 24.27 -37.71 8.89
CA PHE A 10 24.44 -36.32 8.47
C PHE A 10 23.95 -36.09 7.02
N LEU A 11 24.19 -37.03 6.11
CA LEU A 11 23.71 -36.98 4.73
C LEU A 11 22.17 -37.14 4.64
N ILE A 12 21.58 -37.98 5.48
CA ILE A 12 20.11 -38.13 5.57
C ILE A 12 19.48 -36.86 6.13
N LEU A 13 20.04 -36.29 7.21
CA LEU A 13 19.60 -35.00 7.76
C LEU A 13 19.75 -33.86 6.74
N PHE A 14 20.85 -33.80 6.00
CA PHE A 14 21.08 -32.79 4.96
C PHE A 14 20.10 -32.93 3.78
N SER A 15 19.77 -34.17 3.38
CA SER A 15 18.76 -34.47 2.35
C SER A 15 17.34 -34.07 2.77
N ILE A 16 16.98 -34.33 4.04
CA ILE A 16 15.66 -33.98 4.59
C ILE A 16 15.55 -32.46 4.76
N PHE A 17 16.54 -31.79 5.36
CA PHE A 17 16.53 -30.34 5.52
C PHE A 17 16.62 -29.59 4.19
N GLY A 18 17.44 -30.06 3.25
CA GLY A 18 17.52 -29.48 1.90
C GLY A 18 16.18 -29.56 1.16
N LYS A 19 15.45 -30.68 1.28
CA LYS A 19 14.11 -30.82 0.68
C LYS A 19 13.08 -29.87 1.28
N LEU A 20 13.06 -29.67 2.60
CA LEU A 20 12.10 -28.76 3.23
C LEU A 20 12.27 -27.31 2.73
N PHE A 21 13.51 -26.80 2.63
CA PHE A 21 13.75 -25.45 2.11
C PHE A 21 13.48 -25.32 0.59
N SER A 22 13.75 -26.36 -0.20
CA SER A 22 13.50 -26.32 -1.65
C SER A 22 12.01 -26.40 -2.03
N ILE A 23 11.17 -27.04 -1.20
CA ILE A 23 9.72 -27.16 -1.46
C ILE A 23 9.03 -25.79 -1.36
N ASP A 24 9.33 -25.03 -0.30
CA ASP A 24 8.71 -23.72 -0.05
C ASP A 24 9.03 -22.69 -1.15
N LEU A 25 10.26 -22.68 -1.68
CA LEU A 25 10.67 -21.75 -2.73
C LEU A 25 10.05 -22.12 -4.10
N PHE A 26 9.96 -23.40 -4.43
CA PHE A 26 9.32 -23.84 -5.67
C PHE A 26 7.82 -23.51 -5.68
N ASP A 27 7.15 -23.70 -4.54
CA ASP A 27 5.75 -23.33 -4.39
C ASP A 27 5.53 -21.81 -4.52
N ILE A 28 6.44 -20.98 -3.96
CA ILE A 28 6.29 -19.53 -4.09
C ILE A 28 6.59 -19.03 -5.50
N GLU A 29 7.55 -19.62 -6.20
CA GLU A 29 7.80 -19.32 -7.62
C GLU A 29 6.60 -19.64 -8.49
N ARG A 30 5.98 -20.81 -8.28
CA ARG A 30 4.76 -21.22 -8.98
C ARG A 30 3.58 -20.29 -8.68
N VAL A 31 3.38 -19.93 -7.41
CA VAL A 31 2.28 -19.03 -7.03
C VAL A 31 2.46 -17.63 -7.63
N THR A 32 3.70 -17.14 -7.67
CA THR A 32 4.02 -15.79 -8.17
C THR A 32 4.21 -15.72 -9.69
N GLU A 33 4.12 -16.85 -10.41
CA GLU A 33 4.27 -16.94 -11.87
C GLU A 33 3.38 -15.93 -12.61
N ASP A 34 2.13 -15.79 -12.16
CA ASP A 34 1.12 -14.91 -12.76
C ASP A 34 1.25 -13.41 -12.44
N ALA A 35 2.20 -13.04 -11.57
CA ALA A 35 2.53 -11.64 -11.32
C ALA A 35 3.75 -11.22 -12.16
N LYS A 36 3.74 -10.00 -12.69
CA LYS A 36 4.85 -9.43 -13.47
C LYS A 36 6.03 -9.06 -12.57
N SER A 37 5.75 -8.54 -11.38
CA SER A 37 6.74 -8.18 -10.38
C SER A 37 6.20 -8.39 -8.97
N VAL A 38 7.07 -8.86 -8.08
CA VAL A 38 6.74 -9.18 -6.68
C VAL A 38 7.93 -8.84 -5.79
N VAL A 39 7.66 -8.32 -4.59
CA VAL A 39 8.64 -8.30 -3.50
C VAL A 39 7.97 -8.57 -2.16
N LEU A 40 8.68 -9.23 -1.26
CA LEU A 40 8.34 -9.40 0.15
C LEU A 40 9.52 -8.89 0.98
N ILE A 41 9.26 -7.94 1.86
CA ILE A 41 10.27 -7.41 2.80
C ILE A 41 9.82 -7.55 4.25
N ASP A 42 10.80 -7.67 5.15
CA ASP A 42 10.60 -7.43 6.58
C ASP A 42 10.57 -5.92 6.86
N TYR A 43 9.58 -5.48 7.64
CA TYR A 43 9.32 -4.08 7.94
C TYR A 43 10.48 -3.41 8.70
N ASP A 44 11.05 -4.10 9.68
CA ASP A 44 12.03 -3.50 10.59
C ASP A 44 13.43 -3.45 9.98
N THR A 45 13.85 -4.54 9.32
CA THR A 45 15.21 -4.71 8.78
C THR A 45 15.34 -4.31 7.31
N LYS A 46 14.22 -4.12 6.60
CA LYS A 46 14.17 -3.91 5.13
C LYS A 46 14.72 -5.07 4.32
N ARG A 47 14.98 -6.22 4.96
CA ARG A 47 15.51 -7.41 4.29
C ARG A 47 14.48 -7.95 3.32
N ILE A 48 14.92 -8.20 2.09
CA ILE A 48 14.11 -8.87 1.07
C ILE A 48 14.10 -10.37 1.40
N PHE A 49 12.92 -10.92 1.60
CA PHE A 49 12.70 -12.36 1.82
C PHE A 49 12.40 -13.10 0.52
N TYR A 50 11.74 -12.42 -0.43
CA TYR A 50 11.48 -12.92 -1.77
C TYR A 50 11.35 -11.76 -2.75
N ALA A 51 11.80 -11.95 -4.00
CA ALA A 51 11.63 -10.98 -5.07
C ALA A 51 11.56 -11.65 -6.45
N LYS A 52 10.72 -11.10 -7.32
CA LYS A 52 10.63 -11.41 -8.74
C LYS A 52 10.54 -10.10 -9.51
N ASN A 53 11.49 -9.82 -10.41
CA ASN A 53 11.59 -8.57 -11.16
C ASN A 53 11.39 -7.30 -10.29
N PRO A 54 12.06 -7.16 -9.13
CA PRO A 54 11.74 -6.13 -8.15
C PRO A 54 11.90 -4.69 -8.67
N ASN A 55 12.78 -4.48 -9.66
CA ASN A 55 13.12 -3.19 -10.25
C ASN A 55 12.41 -2.92 -11.59
N LEU A 56 11.40 -3.73 -11.95
CA LEU A 56 10.61 -3.48 -13.15
C LEU A 56 9.82 -2.17 -12.98
N VAL A 57 10.08 -1.20 -13.85
CA VAL A 57 9.29 0.03 -13.92
C VAL A 57 7.87 -0.31 -14.39
N PHE A 58 6.89 0.07 -13.58
CA PHE A 58 5.53 -0.42 -13.73
C PHE A 58 4.49 0.68 -13.43
N PRO A 59 3.39 0.78 -14.21
CA PRO A 59 2.32 1.72 -13.92
C PRO A 59 1.53 1.29 -12.66
N PRO A 60 1.53 2.09 -11.58
CA PRO A 60 1.02 1.69 -10.26
C PRO A 60 -0.51 1.57 -10.20
N ALA A 61 -1.24 2.15 -11.15
CA ALA A 61 -2.68 2.42 -11.00
C ALA A 61 -2.95 3.13 -9.66
N SER A 62 -4.06 2.81 -8.99
CA SER A 62 -4.43 3.39 -7.69
C SER A 62 -3.47 3.15 -6.53
N LEU A 63 -2.38 2.38 -6.68
CA LEU A 63 -1.30 2.38 -5.68
C LEU A 63 -0.67 3.79 -5.54
N THR A 64 -0.78 4.62 -6.58
CA THR A 64 -0.46 6.07 -6.54
C THR A 64 -1.05 6.76 -5.32
N LYS A 65 -2.27 6.39 -4.90
CA LYS A 65 -2.97 7.04 -3.79
C LYS A 65 -2.25 6.88 -2.45
N LEU A 66 -1.39 5.87 -2.28
CA LEU A 66 -0.53 5.78 -1.10
C LEU A 66 0.44 6.98 -1.03
N VAL A 67 1.01 7.40 -2.16
CA VAL A 67 1.88 8.58 -2.25
C VAL A 67 1.07 9.88 -2.11
N THR A 68 -0.15 9.92 -2.64
CA THR A 68 -1.08 11.03 -2.43
C THR A 68 -1.42 11.22 -0.97
N ILE A 69 -1.77 10.13 -0.26
CA ILE A 69 -2.07 10.16 1.18
C ILE A 69 -0.83 10.62 1.95
N TYR A 70 0.33 10.03 1.71
CA TYR A 70 1.58 10.43 2.38
C TYR A 70 1.89 11.91 2.17
N THR A 71 1.81 12.40 0.93
CA THR A 71 2.05 13.80 0.59
C THR A 71 1.06 14.71 1.31
N ALA A 72 -0.23 14.37 1.29
CA ALA A 72 -1.25 15.12 1.98
C ALA A 72 -1.00 15.19 3.49
N LEU A 73 -0.58 14.09 4.12
CA LEU A 73 -0.29 14.02 5.55
C LEU A 73 0.99 14.80 5.93
N VAL A 74 2.05 14.72 5.12
CA VAL A 74 3.28 15.51 5.31
C VAL A 74 2.95 17.00 5.26
N GLU A 75 2.20 17.43 4.26
CA GLU A 75 1.83 18.85 4.10
C GLU A 75 0.81 19.29 5.15
N ALA A 76 -0.16 18.45 5.52
CA ALA A 76 -1.09 18.71 6.61
C ALA A 76 -0.35 18.95 7.93
N ARG A 77 0.66 18.12 8.25
CA ARG A 77 1.52 18.30 9.43
C ARG A 77 2.25 19.65 9.40
N LYS A 78 2.82 20.06 8.25
CA LYS A 78 3.49 21.36 8.09
C LYS A 78 2.54 22.54 8.25
N LYS A 79 1.29 22.39 7.81
CA LYS A 79 0.25 23.43 7.82
C LYS A 79 -0.65 23.40 9.06
N ASN A 80 -0.40 22.51 10.02
CA ASN A 80 -1.23 22.29 11.20
C ASN A 80 -2.71 21.99 10.87
N ILE A 81 -2.95 21.20 9.81
CA ILE A 81 -4.28 20.75 9.41
C ILE A 81 -4.65 19.51 10.25
N ASP A 82 -5.73 19.61 11.01
CA ASP A 82 -6.28 18.51 11.81
C ASP A 82 -7.15 17.57 10.94
N LEU A 83 -7.24 16.29 11.32
CA LEU A 83 -8.12 15.29 10.70
C LEU A 83 -9.59 15.73 10.63
N LYS A 84 -10.06 16.54 11.59
CA LYS A 84 -11.42 17.08 11.66
C LYS A 84 -11.63 18.34 10.84
N THR A 85 -10.57 18.89 10.22
CA THR A 85 -10.67 20.09 9.39
C THR A 85 -11.63 19.85 8.24
N ILE A 86 -12.62 20.73 8.08
CA ILE A 86 -13.58 20.66 6.98
C ILE A 86 -12.90 21.12 5.69
N VAL A 87 -13.01 20.28 4.67
CA VAL A 87 -12.49 20.49 3.32
C VAL A 87 -13.65 20.87 2.41
N PRO A 88 -13.64 22.08 1.80
CA PRO A 88 -14.63 22.44 0.81
C PRO A 88 -14.42 21.63 -0.48
N ILE A 89 -15.50 21.06 -1.01
CA ILE A 89 -15.47 20.29 -2.26
C ILE A 89 -15.68 21.23 -3.44
N SER A 90 -14.73 21.22 -4.38
CA SER A 90 -14.81 22.00 -5.62
C SER A 90 -15.62 21.26 -6.70
N SER A 91 -15.99 21.97 -7.76
CA SER A 91 -16.53 21.36 -8.98
C SER A 91 -15.62 20.28 -9.55
N ALA A 92 -14.32 20.53 -9.62
CA ALA A 92 -13.36 19.58 -10.18
C ALA A 92 -13.26 18.29 -9.36
N ALA A 93 -13.45 18.39 -8.05
CA ALA A 93 -13.51 17.25 -7.14
C ALA A 93 -14.90 16.60 -7.05
N SER A 94 -15.93 17.15 -7.68
CA SER A 94 -17.27 16.57 -7.69
C SER A 94 -17.31 15.33 -8.59
N TYR A 95 -17.87 14.23 -8.09
CA TYR A 95 -17.88 12.91 -8.74
C TYR A 95 -18.49 12.96 -10.15
N TYR A 96 -19.40 13.90 -10.42
CA TYR A 96 -19.99 14.15 -11.75
C TYR A 96 -18.96 14.53 -12.82
N ASN A 97 -17.84 15.14 -12.41
CA ASN A 97 -16.80 15.64 -13.30
C ASN A 97 -15.61 14.68 -13.43
N LEU A 98 -15.68 13.50 -12.80
CA LEU A 98 -14.60 12.50 -12.88
C LEU A 98 -14.76 11.64 -14.13
N PRO A 99 -13.66 11.18 -14.74
CA PRO A 99 -13.71 10.30 -15.90
C PRO A 99 -14.51 9.02 -15.65
N LEU A 100 -15.22 8.55 -16.68
CA LEU A 100 -15.96 7.28 -16.64
C LEU A 100 -15.05 6.11 -16.21
N GLY A 101 -15.57 5.26 -15.33
CA GLY A 101 -14.82 4.12 -14.78
C GLY A 101 -13.89 4.48 -13.61
N SER A 102 -13.84 5.75 -13.19
CA SER A 102 -13.18 6.15 -11.94
C SER A 102 -13.78 5.43 -10.75
N SER A 103 -12.93 5.09 -9.78
CA SER A 103 -13.41 4.78 -8.43
C SER A 103 -13.72 6.09 -7.73
N LEU A 104 -14.85 6.17 -7.03
CA LEU A 104 -15.38 7.42 -6.49
C LEU A 104 -15.68 7.24 -5.00
N MET A 105 -15.46 8.29 -4.21
CA MET A 105 -16.04 8.45 -2.88
C MET A 105 -17.47 8.97 -2.96
N PHE A 106 -17.84 9.59 -4.09
CA PHE A 106 -19.11 10.27 -4.37
C PHE A 106 -19.22 11.66 -3.75
N LEU A 107 -18.14 12.46 -3.86
CA LEU A 107 -18.11 13.86 -3.43
C LEU A 107 -18.95 14.75 -4.34
N GLU A 108 -19.63 15.75 -3.79
CA GLU A 108 -20.40 16.76 -4.54
C GLU A 108 -20.14 18.14 -3.92
N GLU A 109 -20.34 19.19 -4.71
CA GLU A 109 -20.29 20.56 -4.20
C GLU A 109 -21.30 20.77 -3.07
N GLY A 110 -20.92 21.55 -2.07
CA GLY A 110 -21.76 21.79 -0.89
C GLY A 110 -21.70 20.67 0.16
N HIS A 111 -21.01 19.56 -0.11
CA HIS A 111 -20.69 18.61 0.95
C HIS A 111 -19.71 19.23 1.99
N LYS A 112 -19.95 18.92 3.27
CA LYS A 112 -19.05 19.18 4.39
C LYS A 112 -18.32 17.89 4.71
N VAL A 113 -17.08 17.78 4.26
CA VAL A 113 -16.27 16.56 4.41
C VAL A 113 -15.05 16.91 5.22
N ASN A 114 -14.76 16.16 6.29
CA ASN A 114 -13.51 16.40 7.01
C ASN A 114 -12.32 15.69 6.34
N PHE A 115 -11.11 16.10 6.69
CA PHE A 115 -9.87 15.56 6.12
C PHE A 115 -9.75 14.03 6.33
N GLU A 116 -10.17 13.51 7.49
CA GLU A 116 -10.18 12.07 7.78
C GLU A 116 -11.11 11.28 6.84
N GLU A 117 -12.28 11.83 6.51
CA GLU A 117 -13.23 11.22 5.59
C GLU A 117 -12.66 11.14 4.16
N LEU A 118 -11.91 12.15 3.72
CA LEU A 118 -11.19 12.09 2.45
C LEU A 118 -10.12 11.01 2.46
N LEU A 119 -9.38 10.85 3.57
CA LEU A 119 -8.43 9.76 3.75
C LEU A 119 -9.14 8.39 3.69
N LYS A 120 -10.30 8.24 4.34
CA LYS A 120 -11.13 7.03 4.25
C LYS A 120 -11.59 6.76 2.81
N GLY A 121 -12.02 7.78 2.06
CA GLY A 121 -12.37 7.65 0.65
C GLY A 121 -11.20 7.22 -0.23
N LEU A 122 -10.01 7.79 -0.02
CA LEU A 122 -8.79 7.39 -0.72
C LEU A 122 -8.40 5.93 -0.47
N VAL A 123 -8.56 5.48 0.77
CA VAL A 123 -8.18 4.13 1.21
C VAL A 123 -9.20 3.08 0.77
N ILE A 124 -10.47 3.27 1.13
CA ILE A 124 -11.51 2.23 1.11
C ILE A 124 -12.19 2.18 -0.25
N SER A 125 -12.82 3.27 -0.68
CA SER A 125 -13.48 3.34 -2.00
C SER A 125 -12.49 3.54 -3.14
N SER A 126 -11.26 3.95 -2.82
CA SER A 126 -10.24 4.32 -3.78
C SER A 126 -10.63 5.55 -4.63
N GLY A 127 -11.37 6.48 -4.03
CA GLY A 127 -11.96 7.65 -4.69
C GLY A 127 -10.94 8.56 -5.40
N ASN A 128 -11.17 8.82 -6.69
CA ASN A 128 -10.40 9.76 -7.50
C ASN A 128 -10.80 11.21 -7.19
N ASP A 129 -12.10 11.43 -6.97
CA ASP A 129 -12.67 12.66 -6.42
C ASP A 129 -12.01 13.06 -5.09
N ALA A 130 -11.85 12.12 -4.15
CA ALA A 130 -11.15 12.35 -2.89
C ALA A 130 -9.65 12.71 -3.08
N ALA A 131 -9.00 12.13 -4.11
CA ALA A 131 -7.62 12.46 -4.45
C ALA A 131 -7.46 13.87 -5.02
N ILE A 132 -8.45 14.36 -5.76
CA ILE A 132 -8.48 15.75 -6.23
C ILE A 132 -8.78 16.69 -5.05
N ALA A 133 -9.84 16.41 -4.27
CA ALA A 133 -10.24 17.24 -3.15
C ALA A 133 -9.11 17.47 -2.14
N ILE A 134 -8.42 16.40 -1.72
CA ILE A 134 -7.33 16.50 -0.75
C ILE A 134 -6.14 17.29 -1.31
N ALA A 135 -5.84 17.13 -2.60
CA ALA A 135 -4.74 17.83 -3.25
C ALA A 135 -5.06 19.32 -3.40
N GLU A 136 -6.26 19.67 -3.86
CA GLU A 136 -6.71 21.06 -3.98
C GLU A 136 -6.74 21.77 -2.63
N PHE A 137 -7.13 21.07 -1.56
CA PHE A 137 -7.12 21.63 -0.22
C PHE A 137 -5.70 22.00 0.23
N ILE A 138 -4.70 21.21 -0.15
CA ILE A 138 -3.31 21.43 0.27
C ILE A 138 -2.63 22.53 -0.58
N VAL A 139 -2.77 22.52 -1.90
CA VAL A 139 -2.01 23.42 -2.80
C VAL A 139 -2.85 24.44 -3.56
N GLY A 140 -4.16 24.46 -3.36
CA GLY A 140 -5.10 25.20 -4.20
C GLY A 140 -5.39 24.49 -5.54
N LYS A 141 -6.06 25.18 -6.47
CA LYS A 141 -6.60 24.59 -7.71
C LYS A 141 -5.56 24.02 -8.68
N ASN A 142 -4.29 24.42 -8.57
CA ASN A 142 -3.25 23.92 -9.47
C ASN A 142 -2.69 22.57 -8.99
N LEU A 143 -3.31 21.48 -9.43
CA LEU A 143 -2.92 20.11 -9.07
C LEU A 143 -1.47 19.75 -9.44
N SER A 144 -0.86 20.42 -10.43
CA SER A 144 0.55 20.18 -10.77
C SER A 144 1.50 20.48 -9.61
N ASN A 145 1.15 21.46 -8.76
CA ASN A 145 1.92 21.76 -7.54
C ASN A 145 1.89 20.56 -6.56
N PHE A 146 0.76 19.87 -6.45
CA PHE A 146 0.65 18.69 -5.58
C PHE A 146 1.43 17.52 -6.16
N VAL A 147 1.35 17.29 -7.47
CA VAL A 147 2.14 16.26 -8.16
C VAL A 147 3.64 16.51 -8.00
N ASN A 148 4.08 17.77 -8.08
CA ASN A 148 5.47 18.14 -7.78
C ASN A 148 5.87 17.77 -6.34
N LEU A 149 5.01 18.04 -5.35
CA LEU A 149 5.23 17.62 -3.97
C LEU A 149 5.30 16.09 -3.82
N MET A 150 4.46 15.34 -4.54
CA MET A 150 4.54 13.87 -4.56
C MET A 150 5.91 13.39 -5.04
N ASN A 151 6.42 13.96 -6.14
CA ASN A 151 7.72 13.61 -6.71
C ASN A 151 8.90 14.04 -5.80
N ILE A 152 8.83 15.24 -5.23
CA ILE A 152 9.81 15.71 -4.24
C ILE A 152 9.86 14.77 -3.02
N ASN A 153 8.69 14.35 -2.53
CA ASN A 153 8.59 13.48 -1.37
C ASN A 153 9.25 12.12 -1.63
N VAL A 154 8.96 11.44 -2.74
CA VAL A 154 9.60 10.15 -3.04
C VAL A 154 11.09 10.28 -3.33
N LEU A 155 11.52 11.39 -3.96
CA LEU A 155 12.94 11.68 -4.19
C LEU A 155 13.69 11.91 -2.87
N ASN A 156 13.11 12.63 -1.92
CA ASN A 156 13.68 12.84 -0.58
C ASN A 156 13.82 11.53 0.22
N LEU A 157 13.00 10.53 -0.10
CA LEU A 157 13.11 9.18 0.45
C LEU A 157 14.13 8.30 -0.28
N GLY A 158 14.78 8.81 -1.33
CA GLY A 158 15.75 8.07 -2.15
C GLY A 158 15.10 7.09 -3.15
N LEU A 159 13.81 7.24 -3.44
CA LEU A 159 13.04 6.34 -4.31
C LEU A 159 13.05 6.87 -5.75
N VAL A 160 14.20 6.74 -6.40
CA VAL A 160 14.52 7.43 -7.67
C VAL A 160 13.81 6.86 -8.89
N ASN A 161 13.23 5.65 -8.80
CA ASN A 161 12.45 5.05 -9.89
C ASN A 161 10.93 5.28 -9.73
N MET A 162 10.51 6.12 -8.78
CA MET A 162 9.13 6.55 -8.60
C MET A 162 8.90 7.93 -9.23
N ASN A 163 7.90 8.04 -10.11
CA ASN A 163 7.50 9.30 -10.73
C ASN A 163 5.98 9.34 -10.93
N PHE A 164 5.38 10.50 -10.69
CA PHE A 164 3.93 10.70 -10.75
C PHE A 164 3.59 11.88 -11.65
N VAL A 165 2.50 11.72 -12.40
CA VAL A 165 1.89 12.71 -13.29
C VAL A 165 0.45 13.05 -12.87
N ASP A 166 -0.17 12.25 -11.99
CA ASP A 166 -1.50 12.50 -11.42
C ASP A 166 -1.64 11.93 -9.99
N THR A 167 -2.65 12.39 -9.25
CA THR A 167 -2.86 12.07 -7.81
C THR A 167 -3.62 10.77 -7.55
N SER A 168 -4.18 10.16 -8.58
CA SER A 168 -5.11 9.04 -8.47
C SER A 168 -4.58 7.74 -9.06
N GLY A 169 -3.61 7.83 -9.98
CA GLY A 169 -3.13 6.75 -10.83
C GLY A 169 -4.13 6.32 -11.89
N TYR A 170 -5.01 7.24 -12.30
CA TYR A 170 -5.92 7.03 -13.43
C TYR A 170 -5.14 7.02 -14.75
N CYS A 171 -4.12 7.87 -14.88
CA CYS A 171 -3.26 7.90 -16.05
C CYS A 171 -2.19 6.80 -16.00
N ASN A 172 -1.73 6.37 -17.17
CA ASN A 172 -0.66 5.36 -17.30
C ASN A 172 0.75 5.94 -17.10
N GLY A 173 0.90 7.26 -16.90
CA GLY A 173 2.19 7.93 -16.83
C GLY A 173 2.89 7.83 -15.47
N ASN A 174 2.18 7.41 -14.43
CA ASN A 174 2.79 7.16 -13.12
C ASN A 174 3.69 5.91 -13.21
N GLN A 175 4.79 5.90 -12.47
CA GLN A 175 5.83 4.88 -12.51
C GLN A 175 6.28 4.55 -11.09
N ILE A 176 6.44 3.25 -10.82
CA ILE A 176 7.01 2.70 -9.59
C ILE A 176 7.84 1.48 -9.93
N THR A 177 8.60 0.99 -8.95
CA THR A 177 9.06 -0.41 -8.91
C THR A 177 8.46 -1.12 -7.71
N ALA A 178 8.39 -2.45 -7.72
CA ALA A 178 7.86 -3.19 -6.58
C ALA A 178 8.72 -2.98 -5.33
N LEU A 179 10.05 -2.96 -5.49
CA LEU A 179 10.98 -2.73 -4.39
C LEU A 179 10.80 -1.34 -3.76
N GLU A 180 10.82 -0.28 -4.57
CA GLU A 180 10.68 1.07 -4.03
C GLU A 180 9.29 1.32 -3.45
N MET A 181 8.23 0.72 -4.01
CA MET A 181 6.89 0.78 -3.42
C MET A 181 6.82 0.06 -2.06
N ALA A 182 7.56 -1.04 -1.88
CA ALA A 182 7.64 -1.72 -0.58
C ALA A 182 8.39 -0.88 0.46
N LEU A 183 9.50 -0.26 0.07
CA LEU A 183 10.26 0.67 0.91
C LEU A 183 9.44 1.91 1.27
N PHE A 184 8.72 2.47 0.30
CA PHE A 184 7.76 3.55 0.50
C PHE A 184 6.68 3.16 1.51
N ALA A 185 6.03 2.00 1.32
CA ALA A 185 4.99 1.51 2.21
C ALA A 185 5.49 1.34 3.66
N ARG A 186 6.75 0.89 3.83
CA ARG A 186 7.39 0.80 5.13
C ARG A 186 7.53 2.18 5.77
N THR A 187 8.11 3.16 5.07
CA THR A 187 8.24 4.54 5.57
C THR A 187 6.88 5.17 5.86
N TYR A 188 5.89 4.96 5.00
CA TYR A 188 4.53 5.43 5.20
C TYR A 188 3.91 4.89 6.50
N ILE A 189 4.07 3.60 6.78
CA ILE A 189 3.61 3.00 8.04
C ILE A 189 4.40 3.53 9.24
N GLU A 190 5.72 3.69 9.10
CA GLU A 190 6.59 4.22 10.17
C GLU A 190 6.22 5.65 10.57
N GLU A 191 5.96 6.54 9.59
CA GLU A 191 5.66 7.95 9.86
C GLU A 191 4.20 8.22 10.22
N PHE A 192 3.28 7.34 9.81
CA PHE A 192 1.83 7.52 9.93
C PHE A 192 1.13 6.24 10.36
N GLU A 193 1.64 5.56 11.40
CA GLU A 193 1.13 4.26 11.88
C GLU A 193 -0.39 4.25 12.12
N PHE A 194 -0.97 5.36 12.58
CA PHE A 194 -2.41 5.50 12.80
C PHE A 194 -3.25 5.21 11.54
N MET A 195 -2.68 5.37 10.34
CA MET A 195 -3.36 5.06 9.09
C MET A 195 -3.66 3.57 8.94
N LEU A 196 -2.95 2.66 9.62
CA LEU A 196 -3.27 1.23 9.62
C LEU A 196 -4.69 0.98 10.13
N ALA A 197 -5.16 1.76 11.11
CA ALA A 197 -6.54 1.68 11.58
C ALA A 197 -7.53 1.98 10.45
N ILE A 198 -7.23 2.96 9.58
CA ILE A 198 -8.07 3.30 8.41
C ILE A 198 -7.95 2.23 7.31
N HIS A 199 -6.73 1.74 7.02
CA HIS A 199 -6.50 0.67 6.02
C HIS A 199 -7.17 -0.66 6.39
N SER A 200 -7.35 -0.91 7.68
CA SER A 200 -8.03 -2.10 8.21
C SER A 200 -9.56 -2.01 8.25
N LEU A 201 -10.15 -0.83 7.96
CA LEU A 201 -11.60 -0.70 7.89
C LEU A 201 -12.14 -1.55 6.74
N LYS A 202 -13.18 -2.35 7.04
CA LYS A 202 -13.84 -3.22 6.07
C LYS A 202 -14.76 -2.45 5.13
N ASP A 203 -15.38 -1.39 5.63
CA ASP A 203 -16.29 -0.57 4.85
C ASP A 203 -16.31 0.88 5.34
N PHE A 204 -16.91 1.73 4.52
CA PHE A 204 -17.13 3.13 4.79
C PHE A 204 -18.46 3.56 4.21
N ILE A 205 -19.26 4.27 5.00
CA ILE A 205 -20.57 4.78 4.61
C ILE A 205 -20.47 6.28 4.35
N TYR A 206 -20.72 6.69 3.12
CA TYR A 206 -20.65 8.08 2.68
C TYR A 206 -21.52 8.31 1.42
N PRO A 207 -22.12 9.49 1.21
CA PRO A 207 -22.25 10.59 2.19
C PRO A 207 -23.28 10.23 3.28
N ARG A 208 -23.11 10.78 4.48
CA ARG A 208 -24.09 10.74 5.58
C ARG A 208 -24.83 12.06 5.66
N SER A 209 -25.94 12.11 6.39
CA SER A 209 -26.76 13.34 6.52
C SER A 209 -25.96 14.55 7.03
N GLU A 210 -24.98 14.32 7.91
CA GLU A 210 -24.07 15.36 8.41
C GLU A 210 -23.10 15.91 7.35
N ASN A 211 -22.85 15.16 6.28
CA ASN A 211 -22.03 15.63 5.16
C ASN A 211 -22.82 16.56 4.24
N LEU A 212 -24.15 16.57 4.28
CA LEU A 212 -24.95 17.47 3.46
C LEU A 212 -24.91 18.87 4.07
N GLY A 213 -24.04 19.73 3.53
CA GLY A 213 -24.01 21.14 3.91
C GLY A 213 -25.27 21.88 3.45
N ASN A 214 -25.44 23.10 3.93
CA ASN A 214 -26.64 23.91 3.67
C ASN A 214 -26.86 24.21 2.18
N THR A 215 -25.80 24.11 1.37
CA THR A 215 -25.83 24.35 -0.08
C THR A 215 -25.83 23.06 -0.89
N SER A 216 -25.86 21.89 -0.23
CA SER A 216 -25.87 20.60 -0.90
C SER A 216 -27.23 20.33 -1.53
N SER A 217 -27.25 19.96 -2.80
CA SER A 217 -28.43 19.45 -3.51
C SER A 217 -28.42 17.93 -3.64
N SER A 218 -27.40 17.25 -3.10
CA SER A 218 -27.28 15.80 -3.17
C SER A 218 -28.46 15.10 -2.53
N LYS A 219 -28.99 14.10 -3.23
CA LYS A 219 -30.03 13.18 -2.74
C LYS A 219 -29.45 11.83 -2.33
N MET A 220 -28.16 11.64 -2.57
CA MET A 220 -27.46 10.39 -2.30
C MET A 220 -27.07 10.36 -0.84
N LEU A 221 -27.37 9.27 -0.15
CA LEU A 221 -27.07 9.09 1.26
C LEU A 221 -26.79 7.62 1.55
N ASN A 222 -25.97 7.40 2.57
CA ASN A 222 -25.69 6.09 3.16
C ASN A 222 -25.17 5.04 2.17
N LEU A 223 -24.37 5.45 1.16
CA LEU A 223 -23.73 4.46 0.30
C LEU A 223 -22.63 3.75 1.07
N LYS A 224 -22.84 2.45 1.29
CA LYS A 224 -21.84 1.56 1.87
C LYS A 224 -20.85 1.14 0.79
N GLN A 225 -19.58 1.43 1.02
CA GLN A 225 -18.47 1.09 0.12
C GLN A 225 -17.51 0.16 0.84
N GLU A 226 -17.24 -1.00 0.24
CA GLU A 226 -16.34 -2.00 0.83
C GLU A 226 -14.89 -1.75 0.45
N ASN A 227 -14.00 -2.11 1.37
CA ASN A 227 -12.57 -2.11 1.12
C ASN A 227 -12.24 -3.15 0.04
N ARG A 228 -11.54 -2.71 -1.00
CA ARG A 228 -11.18 -3.58 -2.13
C ARG A 228 -10.06 -4.57 -1.82
N ASN A 229 -9.42 -4.45 -0.66
CA ASN A 229 -8.41 -5.39 -0.19
C ASN A 229 -9.06 -6.59 0.50
N VAL A 230 -9.24 -7.67 -0.26
CA VAL A 230 -9.85 -8.94 0.21
C VAL A 230 -9.12 -9.54 1.43
N LEU A 231 -7.83 -9.26 1.61
CA LEU A 231 -7.06 -9.78 2.75
C LEU A 231 -7.60 -9.26 4.09
N ILE A 232 -8.15 -8.04 4.14
CA ILE A 232 -8.72 -7.45 5.37
C ILE A 232 -9.92 -8.26 5.90
N PHE A 233 -10.58 -9.02 5.04
CA PHE A 233 -11.70 -9.87 5.41
C PHE A 233 -11.28 -11.29 5.77
N ASN A 234 -10.29 -11.81 5.06
CA ASN A 234 -10.03 -13.25 5.00
C ASN A 234 -8.67 -13.68 5.55
N TYR A 235 -7.80 -12.73 5.90
CA TYR A 235 -6.48 -13.02 6.44
C TYR A 235 -6.29 -12.30 7.79
N PRO A 236 -6.26 -13.02 8.91
CA PRO A 236 -6.33 -12.42 10.25
C PRO A 236 -5.12 -11.53 10.59
N TYR A 237 -4.00 -11.72 9.89
CA TYR A 237 -2.78 -10.94 10.10
C TYR A 237 -2.74 -9.67 9.25
N ALA A 238 -3.61 -9.51 8.24
CA ALA A 238 -3.58 -8.36 7.34
C ALA A 238 -4.22 -7.10 7.93
N ASP A 239 -3.54 -5.97 7.79
CA ASP A 239 -4.00 -4.65 8.24
C ASP A 239 -3.83 -3.56 7.17
N GLY A 240 -3.62 -3.94 5.90
CA GLY A 240 -3.55 -3.00 4.78
C GLY A 240 -2.94 -3.60 3.51
N LEU A 241 -2.54 -2.79 2.51
CA LEU A 241 -2.72 -1.33 2.41
C LEU A 241 -3.65 -0.98 1.24
N LYS A 242 -3.21 -1.22 0.00
CA LYS A 242 -3.88 -0.65 -1.17
C LYS A 242 -3.87 -1.56 -2.38
N THR A 243 -5.00 -1.54 -3.08
CA THR A 243 -5.20 -2.20 -4.37
C THR A 243 -5.19 -1.18 -5.52
N GLY A 244 -4.82 -1.65 -6.72
CA GLY A 244 -4.89 -0.87 -7.95
C GLY A 244 -5.26 -1.72 -9.15
N TYR A 245 -5.95 -1.11 -10.12
CA TYR A 245 -6.26 -1.72 -11.41
C TYR A 245 -6.40 -0.64 -12.48
N ILE A 246 -5.71 -0.85 -13.60
CA ILE A 246 -6.02 -0.25 -14.91
C ILE A 246 -5.75 -1.31 -15.98
N LYS A 247 -6.37 -1.18 -17.16
CA LYS A 247 -6.29 -2.20 -18.20
C LYS A 247 -4.85 -2.52 -18.63
N THR A 248 -3.98 -1.52 -18.65
CA THR A 248 -2.58 -1.62 -19.08
C THR A 248 -1.67 -2.26 -18.04
N SER A 249 -1.97 -2.12 -16.74
CA SER A 249 -1.12 -2.61 -15.66
C SER A 249 -1.65 -3.87 -14.98
N GLY A 250 -2.90 -4.27 -15.25
CA GLY A 250 -3.52 -5.39 -14.54
C GLY A 250 -3.80 -5.05 -13.08
N LEU A 251 -3.94 -6.09 -12.25
CA LEU A 251 -4.27 -5.98 -10.83
C LEU A 251 -2.98 -5.89 -10.00
N ASN A 252 -2.92 -4.86 -9.14
CA ASN A 252 -1.79 -4.53 -8.29
C ASN A 252 -2.21 -4.49 -6.81
N LEU A 253 -1.31 -4.83 -5.89
CA LEU A 253 -1.55 -4.82 -4.44
C LEU A 253 -0.27 -4.47 -3.69
N VAL A 254 -0.39 -3.57 -2.73
CA VAL A 254 0.54 -3.42 -1.61
C VAL A 254 -0.20 -3.90 -0.38
N ALA A 255 0.33 -4.92 0.28
CA ALA A 255 -0.25 -5.52 1.47
C ALA A 255 0.74 -5.49 2.63
N THR A 256 0.20 -5.43 3.84
CA THR A 256 0.94 -5.58 5.09
C THR A 256 0.26 -6.64 5.94
N ALA A 257 1.07 -7.44 6.64
CA ALA A 257 0.57 -8.36 7.63
C ALA A 257 1.51 -8.41 8.85
N LYS A 258 0.95 -8.53 10.04
CA LYS A 258 1.69 -8.71 11.28
C LYS A 258 1.25 -10.00 11.98
N LYS A 259 2.21 -10.88 12.21
CA LYS A 259 2.04 -12.11 12.99
C LYS A 259 3.12 -12.14 14.06
N ASP A 260 2.69 -12.25 15.32
CA ASP A 260 3.56 -12.10 16.48
C ASP A 260 4.37 -10.79 16.39
N ASP A 261 5.69 -10.85 16.52
CA ASP A 261 6.57 -9.69 16.46
C ASP A 261 7.08 -9.37 15.04
N ILE A 262 6.63 -10.08 14.01
CA ILE A 262 7.11 -9.90 12.64
C ILE A 262 6.03 -9.20 11.81
N ARG A 263 6.38 -8.03 11.26
CA ARG A 263 5.57 -7.33 10.26
C ARG A 263 6.23 -7.47 8.89
N LEU A 264 5.46 -7.91 7.90
CA LEU A 264 5.90 -8.08 6.53
C LEU A 264 5.12 -7.16 5.60
N ILE A 265 5.77 -6.73 4.52
CA ILE A 265 5.16 -5.94 3.45
C ILE A 265 5.37 -6.68 2.13
N ALA A 266 4.28 -6.93 1.42
CA ALA A 266 4.28 -7.57 0.11
C ALA A 266 3.76 -6.59 -0.96
N VAL A 267 4.46 -6.51 -2.10
CA VAL A 267 3.99 -5.81 -3.29
C VAL A 267 3.84 -6.82 -4.41
N VAL A 268 2.68 -6.82 -5.06
CA VAL A 268 2.32 -7.72 -6.17
C VAL A 268 1.81 -6.87 -7.31
N LEU A 269 2.47 -6.92 -8.47
CA LEU A 269 2.16 -6.10 -9.64
C LEU A 269 1.83 -6.98 -10.86
N GLY A 270 0.83 -6.58 -11.64
CA GLY A 270 0.62 -7.14 -12.97
C GLY A 270 -0.11 -8.47 -13.04
N VAL A 271 -1.00 -8.77 -12.08
CA VAL A 271 -1.83 -9.98 -12.16
C VAL A 271 -2.96 -9.75 -13.16
N ASN A 272 -3.20 -10.72 -14.05
CA ASN A 272 -4.32 -10.63 -15.00
C ASN A 272 -5.67 -10.62 -14.25
N LYS A 273 -6.58 -9.70 -14.62
CA LYS A 273 -7.91 -9.61 -14.02
C LYS A 273 -8.78 -10.84 -14.28
N GLY A 274 -8.68 -11.43 -15.46
CA GLY A 274 -9.55 -12.53 -15.87
C GLY A 274 -11.03 -12.16 -15.83
N ILE A 275 -11.88 -13.16 -15.58
CA ILE A 275 -13.35 -13.05 -15.51
C ILE A 275 -13.79 -13.43 -14.08
N ASN A 276 -14.98 -13.00 -13.64
CA ASN A 276 -15.60 -13.42 -12.38
C ASN A 276 -14.72 -13.25 -11.12
N SER A 277 -13.97 -12.16 -11.05
CA SER A 277 -13.07 -11.82 -9.94
C SER A 277 -11.91 -12.81 -9.67
N VAL A 278 -11.59 -13.71 -10.62
CA VAL A 278 -10.53 -14.71 -10.46
C VAL A 278 -9.18 -14.04 -10.23
N GLY A 279 -8.88 -12.98 -10.97
CA GLY A 279 -7.64 -12.22 -10.82
C GLY A 279 -7.52 -11.55 -9.46
N GLU A 280 -8.60 -10.94 -8.94
CA GLU A 280 -8.61 -10.27 -7.64
C GLU A 280 -8.28 -11.27 -6.52
N LYS A 281 -8.90 -12.46 -6.56
CA LYS A 281 -8.61 -13.56 -5.63
C LYS A 281 -7.18 -14.06 -5.78
N LYS A 282 -6.69 -14.22 -7.01
CA LYS A 282 -5.33 -14.69 -7.29
C LYS A 282 -4.26 -13.72 -6.76
N ARG A 283 -4.43 -12.42 -7.00
CA ARG A 283 -3.55 -11.38 -6.45
C ARG A 283 -3.50 -11.42 -4.92
N ALA A 284 -4.65 -11.57 -4.26
CA ALA A 284 -4.71 -11.69 -2.80
C ALA A 284 -4.02 -12.98 -2.31
N LEU A 285 -4.26 -14.11 -2.98
CA LEU A 285 -3.62 -15.39 -2.68
C LEU A 285 -2.10 -15.32 -2.79
N ILE A 286 -1.57 -14.64 -3.81
CA ILE A 286 -0.12 -14.42 -3.97
C ILE A 286 0.46 -13.72 -2.74
N ALA A 287 -0.14 -12.58 -2.33
CA ALA A 287 0.30 -11.85 -1.16
C ALA A 287 0.20 -12.69 0.13
N GLN A 288 -0.90 -13.42 0.32
CA GLN A 288 -1.05 -14.34 1.45
C GLN A 288 0.04 -15.41 1.49
N LYS A 289 0.35 -16.04 0.36
CA LYS A 289 1.40 -17.08 0.27
C LYS A 289 2.79 -16.51 0.53
N LEU A 290 3.07 -15.28 0.12
CA LEU A 290 4.31 -14.58 0.46
C LEU A 290 4.41 -14.36 1.98
N PHE A 291 3.33 -13.92 2.62
CA PHE A 291 3.33 -13.75 4.08
C PHE A 291 3.55 -15.07 4.81
N GLU A 292 2.85 -16.13 4.42
CA GLU A 292 3.06 -17.47 5.00
C GLU A 292 4.49 -17.95 4.82
N TYR A 293 5.08 -17.79 3.62
CA TYR A 293 6.48 -18.09 3.36
C TYR A 293 7.42 -17.31 4.30
N GLY A 294 7.18 -16.00 4.47
CA GLY A 294 7.96 -15.17 5.37
C GLY A 294 7.84 -15.60 6.83
N PHE A 295 6.64 -15.89 7.30
CA PHE A 295 6.40 -16.30 8.69
C PHE A 295 6.88 -17.73 8.99
N SER A 296 6.93 -18.63 8.00
CA SER A 296 7.41 -20.01 8.20
C SER A 296 8.93 -20.13 8.11
N ASN A 297 9.59 -19.29 7.31
CA ASN A 297 11.02 -19.42 7.02
C ASN A 297 11.91 -18.43 7.80
N TYR A 298 11.33 -17.40 8.42
CA TYR A 298 12.09 -16.38 9.13
C TYR A 298 11.59 -16.21 10.56
N SER A 299 12.54 -16.08 11.48
CA SER A 299 12.29 -15.76 12.88
C SER A 299 13.13 -14.57 13.30
N ARG A 300 12.62 -13.82 14.28
CA ARG A 300 13.29 -12.63 14.80
C ARG A 300 14.29 -13.04 15.87
N PHE A 301 15.57 -12.78 15.62
CA PHE A 301 16.62 -12.91 16.62
C PHE A 301 16.99 -11.52 17.14
N PRO A 302 16.71 -11.20 18.42
CA PRO A 302 17.14 -9.93 19.00
C PRO A 302 18.66 -9.94 19.13
N PHE A 303 19.35 -9.19 18.26
CA PHE A 303 20.78 -8.97 18.43
C PHE A 303 20.98 -7.90 19.52
N ILE A 304 21.17 -8.34 20.77
CA ILE A 304 21.60 -7.47 21.87
C ILE A 304 23.10 -7.18 21.70
N GLY A 305 23.45 -6.42 20.68
CA GLY A 305 24.78 -5.85 20.53
C GLY A 305 24.90 -4.67 21.49
N LYS A 306 25.84 -4.71 22.44
CA LYS A 306 26.21 -3.55 23.26
C LYS A 306 26.43 -2.35 22.33
N ILE A 307 25.51 -1.40 22.33
CA ILE A 307 25.71 -0.10 21.70
C ILE A 307 26.85 0.57 22.47
N ARG A 308 28.07 0.48 21.96
CA ARG A 308 29.13 1.40 22.39
C ARG A 308 28.68 2.78 21.94
N LYS A 309 28.08 3.55 22.86
CA LYS A 309 27.88 4.99 22.70
C LYS A 309 29.21 5.57 22.21
N LYS A 310 29.31 5.97 20.94
CA LYS A 310 30.34 6.93 20.55
C LYS A 310 29.95 8.24 21.22
N ILE A 311 30.57 8.51 22.37
CA ILE A 311 30.57 9.83 22.97
C ILE A 311 31.42 10.69 22.03
N TYR A 312 30.77 11.57 21.28
CA TYR A 312 31.47 12.59 20.50
C TYR A 312 31.78 13.75 21.44
N ASN A 313 33.01 13.82 21.93
CA ASN A 313 33.56 15.02 22.57
C ASN A 313 34.16 15.92 21.49
N GLY A 314 33.30 16.50 20.65
CA GLY A 314 33.69 17.58 19.74
C GLY A 314 33.26 18.90 20.37
N THR A 315 34.23 19.66 20.85
CA THR A 315 34.06 21.07 21.25
C THR A 315 33.74 21.93 20.03
N TRP A 316 32.71 22.78 20.17
CA TRP A 316 32.21 23.92 19.37
C TRP A 316 32.55 23.98 17.87
#